data_AF-Q08123-F1
#
_entry.id   AF-Q08123-F1
#
_cell.length_a   1.000
_cell.length_b   1.000
_cell.length_c   1.000
_cell.angle_alpha   90.00
_cell.angle_beta   90.00
_cell.angle_gamma   90.00
#
_symmetry.space_group_name_H-M   'P 1'
#
loop_
_entity.id
_entity.type
_entity.pdbx_description
1 polymer ?
#
loop_
_entity_poly.entity_id
_entity_poly.type
_entity_poly.pdbx_seq_one_letter_code
_entity_poly.pdbx_strand_id
1 'polypeptide(L)'
;NSHKRFANAFPKYCELVDNARLYCTNAVGGPPRLIAWKDGNSKLLVDPEDIDCLKRVSSLNPDAESIYELYPDPSQLSKPGSVWNDVVLVPSRPKVQKELSDAIRRIEKAQPKN
;
A
#
# COMPACT_ATOMS: atom_id res chain seq x y z
N ASN A 1 -2.37 10.48 -10.57
CA ASN A 1 -3.14 9.64 -9.62
C ASN A 1 -3.74 10.49 -8.50
N SER A 2 -5.03 10.30 -8.15
CA SER A 2 -5.75 11.02 -7.08
C SER A 2 -5.09 10.87 -5.70
N HIS A 3 -4.59 9.67 -5.37
CA HIS A 3 -3.98 9.39 -4.06
C HIS A 3 -2.71 10.21 -3.80
N LYS A 4 -1.86 10.38 -4.82
CA LYS A 4 -0.66 11.26 -4.72
C LYS A 4 -1.06 12.71 -4.45
N ARG A 5 -2.12 13.20 -5.09
CA ARG A 5 -2.64 14.56 -4.87
C ARG A 5 -3.17 14.71 -3.45
N PHE A 6 -3.95 13.74 -2.97
CA PHE A 6 -4.41 13.71 -1.58
C PHE A 6 -3.24 13.75 -0.59
N ALA A 7 -2.25 12.87 -0.76
CA ALA A 7 -1.11 12.78 0.14
C ALA A 7 -0.31 14.09 0.21
N ASN A 8 -0.11 14.76 -0.93
CA ASN A 8 0.54 16.08 -0.97
C ASN A 8 -0.29 17.20 -0.33
N ALA A 9 -1.62 17.15 -0.45
CA ALA A 9 -2.50 18.18 0.06
C ALA A 9 -2.84 18.03 1.55
N PHE A 10 -2.75 16.80 2.09
CA PHE A 10 -3.20 16.48 3.44
C PHE A 10 -2.61 17.37 4.56
N PRO A 11 -1.29 17.69 4.58
CA PRO A 11 -0.74 18.59 5.59
C PRO A 11 -1.38 19.98 5.56
N LYS A 12 -1.53 20.57 4.37
CA LYS A 12 -2.16 21.88 4.19
C LYS A 12 -3.66 21.84 4.50
N TYR A 13 -4.33 20.74 4.17
CA TYR A 13 -5.72 20.52 4.56
C TYR A 13 -5.89 20.57 6.09
N CYS A 14 -4.96 19.99 6.85
CA CYS A 14 -4.99 20.03 8.31
C CYS A 14 -4.80 21.43 8.89
N GLU A 15 -4.17 22.37 8.17
CA GLU A 15 -4.07 23.77 8.60
C GLU A 15 -5.41 24.52 8.51
N LEU A 16 -6.31 24.08 7.61
CA LEU A 16 -7.57 24.75 7.29
C LEU A 16 -8.79 24.14 8.00
N VAL A 17 -8.65 22.95 8.57
CA VAL A 17 -9.75 22.19 9.14
C VAL A 17 -9.48 21.90 10.61
N ASP A 18 -10.44 22.26 11.47
CA ASP A 18 -10.33 22.09 12.92
C ASP A 18 -10.22 20.62 13.33
N ASN A 19 -10.95 19.75 12.64
CA ASN A 19 -11.04 18.33 12.97
C ASN A 19 -10.65 17.49 11.76
N ALA A 20 -9.42 17.00 11.75
CA ALA A 20 -8.90 16.11 10.71
C ALA A 20 -8.53 14.76 11.30
N ARG A 21 -8.86 13.67 10.62
CA ARG A 21 -8.47 12.31 11.00
C ARG A 21 -8.03 11.55 9.75
N LEU A 22 -6.87 10.90 9.84
CA LEU A 22 -6.35 10.03 8.79
C LEU A 22 -6.32 8.60 9.29
N TYR A 23 -7.01 7.72 8.58
CA TYR A 23 -7.04 6.30 8.87
C TYR A 23 -6.28 5.51 7.81
N CYS A 24 -5.50 4.54 8.25
CA CYS A 24 -4.80 3.56 7.42
C CYS A 24 -5.56 2.23 7.42
N THR A 25 -5.80 1.68 6.24
CA THR A 25 -6.49 0.38 6.04
C THR A 25 -5.57 -0.68 5.44
N ASN A 26 -4.26 -0.56 5.64
CA ASN A 26 -3.28 -1.50 5.08
C ASN A 26 -3.29 -2.87 5.75
N ALA A 27 -3.86 -2.99 6.96
CA ALA A 27 -3.98 -4.26 7.67
C ALA A 27 -5.06 -5.15 7.00
N VAL A 28 -4.67 -6.33 6.53
CA VAL A 28 -5.59 -7.28 5.90
C VAL A 28 -6.57 -7.81 6.96
N GLY A 29 -7.87 -7.60 6.74
CA GLY A 29 -8.94 -8.08 7.62
C GLY A 29 -9.06 -7.36 8.97
N GLY A 30 -8.28 -6.30 9.21
CA GLY A 30 -8.32 -5.50 10.43
C GLY A 30 -9.17 -4.22 10.30
N PRO A 31 -9.56 -3.60 11.43
CA PRO A 31 -10.22 -2.29 11.39
C PRO A 31 -9.26 -1.20 10.89
N PRO A 32 -9.78 -0.08 10.33
CA PRO A 32 -8.96 1.08 10.01
C PRO A 32 -8.23 1.60 11.24
N ARG A 33 -6.92 1.82 11.14
CA ARG A 33 -6.09 2.36 12.22
C ARG A 33 -5.95 3.86 12.08
N LEU A 34 -6.16 4.62 13.15
CA LEU A 34 -5.97 6.08 13.16
C LEU A 34 -4.45 6.37 13.19
N ILE A 35 -3.93 7.06 12.19
CA ILE A 35 -2.49 7.30 12.01
C ILE A 35 -2.12 8.79 12.03
N ALA A 36 -3.11 9.69 11.93
CA ALA A 36 -2.94 11.10 12.22
C ALA A 36 -4.26 11.72 12.66
N TRP A 37 -4.20 12.70 13.57
CA TRP A 37 -5.37 13.49 13.94
C TRP A 37 -5.03 14.92 14.33
N LYS A 38 -5.99 15.82 14.15
CA LYS A 38 -6.01 17.19 14.66
C LYS A 38 -7.33 17.44 15.36
N ASP A 39 -7.26 18.16 16.48
CA ASP A 39 -8.42 18.56 17.26
C ASP A 39 -8.37 20.07 17.53
N GLY A 40 -9.36 20.81 17.04
CA GLY A 40 -9.41 22.27 17.07
C GLY A 40 -8.14 22.92 16.54
N ASN A 41 -7.53 23.79 17.35
CA ASN A 41 -6.30 24.52 17.02
C ASN A 41 -5.01 23.75 17.32
N SER A 42 -5.08 22.45 17.65
CA SER A 42 -3.88 21.65 17.90
C SER A 42 -3.03 21.53 16.62
N LYS A 43 -1.73 21.27 16.79
CA LYS A 43 -0.91 20.75 15.69
C LYS A 43 -1.40 19.34 15.32
N LEU A 44 -1.15 18.93 14.07
CA LEU A 44 -1.39 17.56 13.62
C LEU A 44 -0.52 16.60 14.42
N LEU A 45 -1.15 15.67 15.14
CA LEU A 45 -0.47 14.54 15.79
C LEU A 45 -0.41 13.39 14.80
N VAL A 46 0.74 12.74 14.71
CA VAL A 46 1.00 11.66 13.75
C VAL A 46 1.60 10.46 14.47
N ASP A 47 1.20 9.27 14.06
CA ASP A 47 1.93 8.04 14.38
C ASP A 47 3.18 8.00 13.48
N PRO A 48 4.40 8.05 14.05
CA PRO A 48 5.63 8.12 13.26
C PRO A 48 5.90 6.86 12.45
N GLU A 49 5.43 5.70 12.88
CA GLU A 49 5.65 4.43 12.15
C GLU A 49 4.72 4.32 10.95
N ASP A 50 3.50 4.84 11.08
CA ASP A 50 2.46 4.65 10.09
C ASP A 50 2.30 5.78 9.09
N ILE A 51 2.56 7.02 9.51
CA ILE A 51 2.40 8.19 8.64
C ILE A 51 3.34 8.13 7.41
N ASP A 52 4.40 7.32 7.49
CA ASP A 52 5.33 7.07 6.40
C ASP A 52 4.66 6.44 5.16
N CYS A 53 3.49 5.81 5.31
CA CYS A 53 2.73 5.38 4.12
C CYS A 53 2.26 6.58 3.28
N LEU A 54 1.88 7.69 3.93
CA LEU A 54 1.43 8.90 3.25
C LEU A 54 2.58 9.55 2.46
N LYS A 55 3.77 9.63 3.07
CA LYS A 55 4.98 10.14 2.41
C LYS A 55 5.38 9.30 1.20
N ARG A 56 5.27 7.96 1.32
CA ARG A 56 5.54 7.04 0.21
C ARG A 56 4.57 7.27 -0.95
N VAL A 57 3.27 7.42 -0.66
CA VAL A 57 2.26 7.71 -1.68
C VAL A 57 2.50 9.07 -2.36
N SER A 58 2.91 10.08 -1.59
CA SER A 58 3.21 11.41 -2.16
C SER A 58 4.43 11.42 -3.07
N SER A 59 5.38 10.49 -2.90
CA SER A 59 6.60 10.41 -3.71
C SER A 59 6.49 9.52 -4.95
N LEU A 60 5.42 8.74 -5.13
CA LEU A 60 5.31 7.79 -6.24
C LEU A 60 5.40 8.47 -7.61
N ASN A 61 6.05 7.81 -8.57
CA ASN A 61 6.01 8.20 -9.97
C ASN A 61 4.64 7.83 -10.57
N PRO A 62 3.79 8.81 -10.95
CA PRO A 62 2.46 8.52 -11.48
C PRO A 62 2.49 7.95 -12.90
N ASP A 63 3.61 8.10 -13.59
CA ASP A 63 3.81 7.71 -14.99
C ASP A 63 4.66 6.44 -15.11
N ALA A 64 4.90 5.75 -13.99
CA ALA A 64 5.66 4.50 -13.97
C ALA A 64 4.94 3.40 -14.73
N GLU A 65 5.66 2.73 -15.65
CA GLU A 65 5.16 1.56 -16.37
C GLU A 65 5.66 0.25 -15.75
N SER A 66 6.62 0.34 -14.82
CA SER A 66 7.17 -0.79 -14.09
C SER A 66 7.33 -0.50 -12.60
N ILE A 67 7.40 -1.55 -11.77
CA ILE A 67 7.65 -1.42 -10.32
C ILE A 67 9.02 -0.79 -10.02
N TYR A 68 9.97 -0.89 -10.95
CA TYR A 68 11.32 -0.33 -10.84
C TYR A 68 11.33 1.19 -11.01
N GLU A 69 10.32 1.75 -11.67
CA GLU A 69 10.13 3.20 -11.86
C GLU A 69 9.18 3.82 -10.84
N LEU A 70 8.46 2.99 -10.08
CA LEU A 70 7.37 3.42 -9.20
C LEU A 70 7.88 4.27 -8.03
N TYR A 71 9.01 3.87 -7.45
CA TYR A 71 9.64 4.56 -6.33
C TYR A 71 10.84 5.38 -6.81
N PRO A 72 11.04 6.60 -6.32
CA PRO A 72 12.26 7.37 -6.60
C PRO A 72 13.53 6.67 -6.13
N ASP A 73 13.43 5.90 -5.04
CA ASP A 73 14.51 5.10 -4.47
C ASP A 73 14.24 3.61 -4.75
N PRO A 74 15.07 2.95 -5.59
CA PRO A 74 14.90 1.54 -5.92
C PRO A 74 15.04 0.60 -4.72
N SER A 75 15.72 1.01 -3.65
CA SER A 75 15.93 0.17 -2.46
C SER A 75 14.62 -0.14 -1.71
N GLN A 76 13.54 0.62 -1.99
CA GLN A 76 12.20 0.36 -1.47
C GLN A 76 11.67 -1.02 -1.90
N LEU A 77 12.12 -1.54 -3.04
CA LEU A 77 11.72 -2.85 -3.54
C LEU A 77 12.38 -3.99 -2.78
N SER A 78 13.61 -3.80 -2.27
CA SER A 78 14.42 -4.82 -1.59
C SER A 78 14.44 -4.66 -0.06
N LYS A 79 13.78 -3.64 0.48
CA LYS A 79 13.68 -3.42 1.93
C LYS A 79 13.02 -4.62 2.62
N PRO A 80 13.59 -5.14 3.73
CA PRO A 80 12.94 -6.16 4.54
C PRO A 80 11.54 -5.71 4.99
N GLY A 81 10.54 -6.59 4.88
CA GLY A 81 9.14 -6.26 5.14
C GLY A 81 8.41 -5.64 3.94
N SER A 82 9.08 -5.42 2.81
CA SER A 82 8.45 -4.98 1.57
C SER A 82 7.76 -6.16 0.90
N VAL A 83 6.48 -6.03 0.54
CA VAL A 83 5.74 -7.03 -0.25
C VAL A 83 6.46 -7.34 -1.56
N TRP A 84 7.17 -6.37 -2.14
CA TRP A 84 7.95 -6.57 -3.34
C TRP A 84 9.05 -7.62 -3.10
N ASN A 85 9.86 -7.44 -2.07
CA ASN A 85 10.95 -8.34 -1.71
C ASN A 85 10.44 -9.69 -1.23
N ASP A 86 9.48 -9.68 -0.30
CA ASP A 86 9.15 -10.85 0.51
C ASP A 86 8.12 -11.76 -0.18
N VAL A 87 7.39 -11.25 -1.19
CA VAL A 87 6.31 -11.97 -1.85
C VAL A 87 6.42 -11.95 -3.38
N VAL A 88 6.68 -10.79 -3.98
CA VAL A 88 6.56 -10.63 -5.45
C VAL A 88 7.83 -11.06 -6.20
N LEU A 89 9.00 -10.69 -5.69
CA LEU A 89 10.30 -10.90 -6.32
C LEU A 89 11.00 -12.20 -5.87
N VAL A 90 10.41 -12.95 -4.93
CA VAL A 90 11.00 -14.20 -4.44
C VAL A 90 11.16 -15.24 -5.57
N PRO A 91 12.32 -15.88 -5.73
CA PRO A 91 12.58 -16.82 -6.82
C PRO A 91 11.64 -18.04 -6.86
N SER A 92 11.06 -18.41 -5.72
CA SER A 92 10.12 -19.52 -5.61
C SER A 92 8.74 -19.21 -6.18
N ARG A 93 8.38 -17.93 -6.34
CA ARG A 93 7.02 -17.52 -6.72
C ARG A 93 6.51 -18.15 -8.03
N PRO A 94 7.28 -18.22 -9.13
CA PRO A 94 6.78 -18.84 -10.37
C PRO A 94 6.44 -20.32 -10.20
N LYS A 95 7.23 -21.05 -9.40
CA LYS A 95 6.96 -22.46 -9.09
C LYS A 95 5.66 -22.61 -8.30
N VAL A 96 5.48 -21.84 -7.24
CA VAL A 96 4.27 -21.86 -6.40
C VAL A 96 3.03 -21.48 -7.22
N GLN A 97 3.14 -20.46 -8.07
CA GLN A 97 2.04 -20.05 -8.95
C GLN A 97 1.67 -21.14 -9.96
N LYS A 98 2.65 -21.86 -10.52
CA LYS A 98 2.40 -22.99 -11.41
C LYS A 98 1.69 -24.14 -10.69
N GLU A 99 2.16 -24.52 -9.51
CA GLU A 99 1.54 -25.58 -8.70
C GLU A 99 0.09 -25.25 -8.35
N LEU A 100 -0.16 -24.00 -7.95
CA LEU A 100 -1.52 -23.50 -7.67
C LEU A 100 -2.40 -23.54 -8.93
N SER A 101 -1.89 -23.06 -10.06
CA SER A 101 -2.62 -23.07 -11.33
C SER A 101 -2.95 -24.50 -11.79
N ASP A 102 -2.01 -25.44 -11.68
CA ASP A 102 -2.22 -26.84 -11.99
C ASP A 102 -3.28 -27.48 -11.08
N ALA A 103 -3.26 -27.16 -9.78
CA ALA A 103 -4.25 -27.64 -8.82
C ALA A 103 -5.66 -27.12 -9.13
N ILE A 104 -5.80 -25.81 -9.38
CA ILE A 104 -7.08 -25.19 -9.79
C ILE A 104 -7.61 -25.85 -11.06
N ARG A 105 -6.77 -26.00 -12.08
CA ARG A 105 -7.17 -26.60 -13.37
C ARG A 105 -7.61 -28.05 -13.22
N ARG A 106 -7.01 -28.82 -12.32
CA ARG A 106 -7.45 -30.20 -12.01
C ARG A 106 -8.84 -30.20 -11.38
N ILE A 107 -9.08 -29.32 -10.41
CA ILE A 107 -10.38 -29.18 -9.73
C ILE A 107 -11.46 -28.78 -10.74
N GLU A 108 -11.19 -27.77 -11.56
CA GLU A 108 -12.14 -27.28 -12.58
C GLU A 108 -12.51 -28.37 -13.60
N LYS A 109 -11.54 -29.19 -14.05
CA LYS A 109 -11.81 -30.31 -14.96
C LYS A 109 -12.62 -31.44 -14.32
N ALA A 110 -12.52 -31.61 -13.00
CA ALA A 110 -13.25 -32.63 -12.26
C ALA A 110 -14.70 -32.20 -11.94
N GLN A 111 -15.06 -30.93 -12.16
CA GLN A 111 -16.45 -30.49 -12.02
C GLN A 111 -17.31 -31.02 -13.18
N PRO A 112 -18.48 -31.61 -12.92
CA PRO A 112 -19.40 -32.01 -13.97
C PRO A 112 -19.89 -30.78 -14.74
N LYS A 113 -19.99 -30.89 -16.07
CA LYS A 113 -20.62 -29.86 -16.90
C LYS A 113 -22.12 -29.94 -16.66
N ASN A 114 -22.69 -28.89 -16.06
CA ASN A 114 -24.15 -28.67 -16.04
C ASN A 114 -24.66 -28.39 -17.46
#